data_AF-A0A9D1SS17-F1
#
_entry.id   AF-A0A9D1SS17-F1
#
_cell.length_a   1.000
_cell.length_b   1.000
_cell.length_c   1.000
_cell.angle_alpha   90.00
_cell.angle_beta   90.00
_cell.angle_gamma   90.00
#
_symmetry.space_group_name_H-M   'P 1'
#
loop_
_entity.id
_entity.type
_entity.pdbx_description
1 polymer ?
#
loop_
_entity_poly.entity_id
_entity_poly.type
_entity_poly.pdbx_seq_one_letter_code
_entity_poly.pdbx_strand_id
1 'polypeptide(L)'
;MKKFMTVALLAAMVSMSAPAAFAGTHGVDRQVTGKSIAGGLASLIIWPGIGQMVNDQKTDKVVTHALLGLTGIFRFWSCYDGIANRNGGVWQNRI
;
A
#
# COMPACT_ATOMS: atom_id res chain seq x y z
N MET A 1 14.01 12.08 -32.68
CA MET A 1 13.01 11.01 -32.93
C MET A 1 13.11 9.86 -31.94
N LYS A 2 14.26 9.19 -31.79
CA LYS A 2 14.42 8.05 -30.85
C LYS A 2 13.99 8.36 -29.41
N LYS A 3 14.39 9.51 -28.86
CA LYS A 3 14.03 9.95 -27.49
C LYS A 3 12.52 10.14 -27.28
N PHE A 4 11.82 10.68 -28.28
CA PHE A 4 10.36 10.85 -28.23
C PHE A 4 9.64 9.50 -28.25
N MET A 5 10.11 8.55 -29.07
CA MET A 5 9.57 7.19 -29.08
C MET A 5 9.79 6.48 -27.75
N THR A 6 10.97 6.64 -27.12
CA THR A 6 11.26 6.03 -25.82
C THR A 6 10.34 6.58 -24.71
N VAL A 7 10.10 7.89 -24.68
CA VAL A 7 9.20 8.51 -23.69
C VAL A 7 7.76 8.09 -23.93
N ALA A 8 7.30 8.03 -25.19
CA ALA A 8 5.97 7.54 -25.52
C ALA A 8 5.78 6.07 -25.15
N LEU A 9 6.81 5.24 -25.35
CA LEU A 9 6.78 3.82 -24.98
C LEU A 9 6.70 3.65 -23.45
N LEU A 10 7.50 4.41 -22.69
CA LEU A 10 7.44 4.42 -21.23
C LEU A 10 6.08 4.89 -20.72
N ALA A 11 5.52 5.96 -21.29
CA ALA A 11 4.19 6.46 -20.93
C ALA A 11 3.09 5.43 -21.22
N ALA A 12 3.17 4.71 -22.35
CA ALA A 12 2.25 3.64 -22.70
C ALA A 12 2.39 2.43 -21.75
N MET A 13 3.61 2.06 -21.37
CA MET A 13 3.84 0.98 -20.40
C MET A 13 3.29 1.33 -19.01
N VAL A 14 3.42 2.59 -18.59
CA VAL A 14 2.85 3.07 -17.32
C VAL A 14 1.32 3.10 -17.38
N SER A 15 0.72 3.54 -18.49
CA SER A 15 -0.75 3.61 -18.60
C SER A 15 -1.42 2.23 -18.66
N MET A 16 -0.74 1.21 -19.19
CA MET A 16 -1.24 -0.18 -19.19
C MET A 16 -1.26 -0.83 -17.81
N SER A 17 -0.55 -0.27 -16.81
CA SER A 17 -0.57 -0.75 -15.43
C SER A 17 -1.71 -0.18 -14.57
N ALA A 18 -2.43 0.83 -15.07
CA ALA A 18 -3.45 1.54 -14.29
C ALA A 18 -4.78 0.77 -14.07
N PRO A 19 -5.35 0.03 -15.03
CA PRO A 19 -6.69 -0.57 -14.84
C PRO A 19 -6.73 -1.75 -13.85
N ALA A 20 -5.59 -2.40 -13.63
CA ALA A 20 -5.46 -3.52 -12.67
C ALA A 20 -5.20 -3.05 -11.22
N ALA A 21 -5.12 -1.73 -10.99
CA ALA A 21 -4.77 -1.14 -9.71
C ALA A 21 -5.90 -0.46 -8.94
N PHE A 22 -7.15 -0.52 -9.44
CA PHE A 22 -8.28 0.21 -8.84
C PHE A 22 -9.62 -0.56 -8.84
N ALA A 23 -9.63 -1.86 -9.18
CA ALA A 23 -10.89 -2.59 -9.37
C ALA A 23 -11.30 -3.41 -8.13
N GLY A 24 -11.96 -2.77 -7.17
CA GLY A 24 -12.84 -3.44 -6.19
C GLY A 24 -12.21 -3.94 -4.88
N THR A 25 -11.08 -3.39 -4.47
CA THR A 25 -10.25 -3.84 -3.32
C THR A 25 -10.35 -2.93 -2.11
N HIS A 26 -11.36 -2.05 -2.04
CA HIS A 26 -11.41 -1.02 -1.02
C HIS A 26 -11.53 -1.62 0.39
N GLY A 27 -10.40 -1.67 1.09
CA GLY A 27 -10.37 -1.88 2.53
C GLY A 27 -11.21 -0.81 3.21
N VAL A 28 -11.92 -1.22 4.27
CA VAL A 28 -12.82 -0.35 5.04
C VAL A 28 -12.04 0.25 6.19
N ASP A 29 -12.03 1.58 6.26
CA ASP A 29 -11.40 2.32 7.34
C ASP A 29 -12.14 2.00 8.66
N ARG A 30 -11.36 1.75 9.72
CA ARG A 30 -11.91 1.53 11.06
C ARG A 30 -11.59 2.73 11.94
N GLN A 31 -11.97 2.61 13.20
CA GLN A 31 -11.69 3.63 14.19
C GLN A 31 -10.18 3.90 14.29
N VAL A 32 -9.83 5.18 14.13
CA VAL A 32 -8.50 5.69 14.41
C VAL A 32 -8.34 5.82 15.92
N THR A 33 -7.26 5.26 16.46
CA THR A 33 -6.92 5.26 17.87
C THR A 33 -5.48 5.69 18.06
N GLY A 34 -5.07 6.04 19.29
CA GLY A 34 -3.65 6.31 19.58
C GLY A 34 -2.74 5.13 19.18
N LYS A 35 -3.23 3.90 19.37
CA LYS A 35 -2.57 2.66 18.94
C LYS A 35 -2.37 2.62 17.41
N SER A 36 -3.41 2.94 16.64
CA SER A 36 -3.31 2.90 15.17
C SER A 36 -2.45 4.02 14.61
N ILE A 37 -2.46 5.20 15.23
CA ILE A 37 -1.55 6.31 14.89
C ILE A 37 -0.10 5.91 15.14
N ALA A 38 0.22 5.41 16.33
CA ALA A 38 1.57 4.98 16.68
C ALA A 38 2.06 3.85 15.77
N GLY A 39 1.20 2.86 15.49
CA GLY A 39 1.49 1.78 14.56
C GLY A 39 1.72 2.26 13.13
N GLY A 40 0.89 3.17 12.62
CA GLY A 40 1.05 3.76 11.29
C GLY A 40 2.34 4.58 11.16
N LEU A 41 2.69 5.37 12.17
CA LEU A 41 3.98 6.08 12.20
C LEU A 41 5.17 5.12 12.24
N ALA A 42 5.07 4.02 13.00
CA ALA A 42 6.09 2.98 12.99
C ALA A 42 6.21 2.28 11.62
N SER A 43 5.10 2.09 10.89
CA SER A 43 5.10 1.66 9.49
C SER A 43 5.87 2.61 8.57
N LEU A 44 5.79 3.93 8.83
CA LEU A 44 6.49 4.93 8.03
C LEU A 44 7.96 5.07 8.40
N ILE A 45 8.30 5.05 9.68
CA ILE A 45 9.64 5.44 10.15
C ILE A 45 10.54 4.21 10.31
N ILE A 46 10.01 3.13 10.92
CA ILE A 46 10.81 1.96 11.26
C ILE A 46 10.73 0.95 10.11
N TRP A 47 9.60 0.28 9.96
CA TRP A 47 9.44 -0.79 8.97
C TRP A 47 7.99 -0.89 8.49
N PRO A 48 7.73 -0.96 7.16
CA PRO A 48 6.39 -1.12 6.62
C PRO A 48 5.69 -2.38 7.16
N GLY A 49 4.41 -2.31 7.47
CA GLY A 49 3.64 -3.45 8.00
C GLY A 49 3.51 -3.49 9.53
N ILE A 50 4.31 -2.70 10.28
CA ILE A 50 4.19 -2.64 11.75
C ILE A 50 2.79 -2.17 12.16
N GLY A 51 2.23 -1.15 11.52
CA GLY A 51 0.90 -0.65 11.81
C GLY A 51 -0.18 -1.72 11.64
N GLN A 52 -0.07 -2.54 10.60
CA GLN A 52 -0.98 -3.67 10.38
C GLN A 52 -0.82 -4.75 11.46
N MET A 53 0.43 -5.04 11.87
CA MET A 53 0.73 -5.99 12.95
C MET A 53 0.17 -5.51 14.29
N VAL A 54 0.44 -4.24 14.63
CA VAL A 54 -0.06 -3.61 15.86
C VAL A 54 -1.58 -3.61 15.87
N ASN A 55 -2.23 -3.31 14.74
CA ASN A 55 -3.69 -3.28 14.63
C ASN A 55 -4.37 -4.67 14.55
N ASP A 56 -3.65 -5.75 14.86
CA ASP A 56 -4.18 -7.13 14.88
C ASP A 56 -4.82 -7.53 13.53
N GLN A 57 -4.24 -7.05 12.42
CA GLN A 57 -4.69 -7.39 11.08
C GLN A 57 -4.14 -8.75 10.63
N LYS A 58 -4.75 -9.29 9.56
CA LYS A 58 -4.35 -10.58 9.02
C LYS A 58 -2.89 -10.60 8.58
N THR A 59 -2.23 -11.75 8.78
CA THR A 59 -0.80 -11.94 8.48
C THR A 59 -0.45 -11.69 7.02
N ASP A 60 -1.31 -12.10 6.09
CA ASP A 60 -1.14 -11.86 4.65
C ASP A 60 -1.01 -10.36 4.32
N LYS A 61 -1.82 -9.53 4.98
CA LYS A 61 -1.76 -8.09 4.88
C LYS A 61 -0.47 -7.52 5.47
N VAL A 62 -0.08 -7.95 6.67
CA VAL A 62 1.18 -7.54 7.31
C VAL A 62 2.37 -7.81 6.38
N VAL A 63 2.45 -9.03 5.83
CA VAL A 63 3.53 -9.44 4.91
C VAL A 63 3.49 -8.63 3.62
N THR A 64 2.30 -8.40 3.05
CA THR A 64 2.15 -7.57 1.83
C THR A 64 2.72 -6.17 2.05
N HIS A 65 2.36 -5.53 3.17
CA HIS A 65 2.88 -4.21 3.48
C HIS A 65 4.39 -4.23 3.77
N ALA A 66 4.90 -5.25 4.46
CA ALA A 66 6.32 -5.41 4.74
C ALA A 66 7.16 -5.56 3.46
N LEU A 67 6.66 -6.29 2.45
CA LEU A 67 7.36 -6.52 1.20
C LEU A 67 7.19 -5.35 0.22
N LEU A 68 5.95 -4.96 -0.09
CA LEU A 68 5.70 -3.87 -1.05
C LEU A 68 6.15 -2.53 -0.51
N GLY A 69 6.08 -2.32 0.80
CA GLY A 69 6.53 -1.09 1.45
C GLY A 69 8.01 -0.78 1.24
N LEU A 70 8.82 -1.75 0.81
CA LEU A 70 10.22 -1.52 0.44
C LEU A 70 10.39 -0.81 -0.90
N THR A 71 9.37 -0.79 -1.77
CA THR A 71 9.46 -0.10 -3.07
C THR A 71 9.17 1.42 -2.96
N GLY A 72 9.23 1.98 -1.76
CA GLY A 72 9.10 3.42 -1.48
C GLY A 72 7.65 3.90 -1.42
N ILE A 73 6.93 3.89 -2.54
CA ILE A 73 5.56 4.46 -2.63
C ILE A 73 4.60 3.74 -1.67
N PHE A 74 4.69 2.41 -1.58
CA PHE A 74 3.82 1.62 -0.69
C PHE A 74 4.16 1.76 0.80
N ARG A 75 5.26 2.45 1.16
CA ARG A 75 5.57 2.78 2.56
C ARG A 75 4.58 3.81 3.11
N PHE A 76 4.29 4.84 2.33
CA PHE A 76 3.26 5.82 2.67
C PHE A 76 1.88 5.17 2.73
N TRP A 77 1.63 4.24 1.82
CA TRP A 77 0.40 3.45 1.86
C TRP A 77 0.32 2.57 3.12
N SER A 78 1.42 1.92 3.53
CA SER A 78 1.47 1.16 4.78
C SER A 78 1.24 2.03 6.02
N CYS A 79 1.77 3.25 6.03
CA CYS A 79 1.49 4.23 7.07
C CYS A 79 0.01 4.59 7.12
N TYR A 80 -0.56 5.06 6.00
CA TYR A 80 -1.98 5.43 5.91
C TYR A 80 -2.89 4.28 6.35
N ASP A 81 -2.63 3.10 5.81
CA ASP A 81 -3.43 1.91 6.08
C ASP A 81 -3.34 1.46 7.55
N GLY A 82 -2.19 1.70 8.19
CA GLY A 82 -2.00 1.55 9.64
C GLY A 82 -2.75 2.61 10.47
N ILE A 83 -2.66 3.89 10.09
CA ILE A 83 -3.35 4.99 10.81
C ILE A 83 -4.86 4.79 10.76
N ALA A 84 -5.40 4.57 9.56
CA ALA A 84 -6.82 4.36 9.30
C ALA A 84 -7.32 2.98 9.77
N ASN A 85 -6.44 2.15 10.34
CA ASN A 85 -6.75 0.81 10.83
C ASN A 85 -7.58 0.01 9.81
N ARG A 86 -7.21 0.12 8.53
CA ARG A 86 -8.09 -0.31 7.44
C ARG A 86 -8.16 -1.82 7.42
N ASN A 87 -9.35 -2.38 7.37
CA ASN A 87 -9.52 -3.82 7.28
C ASN A 87 -9.88 -4.25 5.87
N GLY A 88 -9.28 -5.35 5.42
CA GLY A 88 -9.33 -5.75 4.02
C GLY A 88 -8.30 -5.02 3.17
N GLY A 89 -8.51 -4.97 1.86
CA GLY A 89 -7.50 -4.47 0.91
C GLY A 89 -6.29 -5.39 0.76
N VAL A 90 -6.45 -6.68 1.07
CA VAL A 90 -5.39 -7.69 0.89
C VAL A 90 -5.26 -8.05 -0.58
N TRP A 91 -4.03 -8.30 -1.01
CA TRP A 91 -3.60 -8.78 -2.32
C TRP A 91 -4.04 -10.22 -2.61
N GLN A 92 -5.32 -10.56 -2.43
CA GLN A 92 -5.91 -11.76 -3.04
C GLN A 92 -6.29 -11.44 -4.50
N ASN A 93 -5.27 -11.18 -5.32
CA ASN A 93 -5.30 -10.94 -6.77
C ASN A 93 -5.69 -9.55 -7.29
N ARG A 94 -5.81 -8.49 -6.49
CA ARG A 94 -6.09 -7.14 -7.02
C ARG A 94 -5.42 -6.04 -6.19
N ILE A 95 -4.87 -5.02 -6.87
CA ILE A 95 -4.65 -3.68 -6.32
C ILE A 95 -5.90 -2.87 -6.66
#